data_AF-A0A3S0ZPJ9-F1
#
_entry.id   AF-A0A3S0ZPJ9-F1
#
_cell.length_a   1.000
_cell.length_b   1.000
_cell.length_c   1.000
_cell.angle_alpha   90.00
_cell.angle_beta   90.00
_cell.angle_gamma   90.00
#
_symmetry.space_group_name_H-M   'P 1'
#
loop_
_entity.id
_entity.type
_entity.pdbx_description
1 polymer ?
#
loop_
_entity_poly.entity_id
_entity_poly.type
_entity_poly.pdbx_seq_one_letter_code
_entity_poly.pdbx_strand_id
1 'polypeptide(L)'
;RLEQENEVRPLVAARVCRLLSLVPELALDTDDYKAFSDAAVRMLWQHTESSSPIVRQAAFQALASFPADQSRVSYLPRLATADLQRQAEVAEDERVRSSGQDKDQKENSTETDAEITVDQLYPEVPAYCYMTLLKNDTCGDEETLKGFQAFLQAMVNKEVANLPRGVYFSGSRKQNVSANNPGSSSVDRIPALLQQLYDRCKQPGLRSALAVGLLFCYNPPVDTGRDGRQFLGRHSRMFMHMFTNLLQEVQVQSSDWHLCSYLPNAWGKFMPRLFTAILEGRRAQLDAQVKQGNLSEAEAAEESSLAWIW
;
A
#
# COMPACT_ATOMS: atom_id res chain seq x y z
N ARG A 1 -36.62 25.57 0.72
CA ARG A 1 -36.89 26.14 -0.61
C ARG A 1 -36.12 27.44 -0.76
N LEU A 2 -34.82 27.33 -0.98
CA LEU A 2 -33.98 28.35 -1.60
C LEU A 2 -32.97 27.50 -2.38
N GLU A 3 -33.43 27.01 -3.53
CA GLU A 3 -32.53 26.59 -4.58
C GLU A 3 -31.75 27.87 -4.93
N GLN A 4 -30.53 28.00 -4.40
CA GLN A 4 -29.53 28.78 -5.10
C GLN A 4 -29.29 28.03 -6.39
N GLU A 5 -30.17 28.28 -7.36
CA GLU A 5 -29.89 28.07 -8.77
C GLU A 5 -28.59 28.81 -9.01
N ASN A 6 -27.49 28.08 -8.96
CA ASN A 6 -26.22 28.51 -9.49
C ASN A 6 -26.52 28.85 -10.95
N GLU A 7 -26.78 30.13 -11.19
CA GLU A 7 -27.00 30.72 -12.49
C GLU A 7 -25.70 30.54 -13.28
N VAL A 8 -25.50 29.38 -13.89
CA VAL A 8 -24.22 29.10 -14.54
C VAL A 8 -24.46 28.46 -15.88
N ARG A 9 -24.44 29.32 -16.89
CA ARG A 9 -24.20 28.92 -18.29
C ARG A 9 -23.07 27.88 -18.27
N PRO A 10 -23.32 26.61 -18.63
CA PRO A 10 -22.38 25.51 -18.35
C PRO A 10 -21.02 25.73 -19.03
N LEU A 11 -21.03 26.42 -20.16
CA LEU A 11 -19.80 26.83 -20.86
C LEU A 11 -18.95 27.82 -20.05
N VAL A 12 -19.58 28.73 -19.30
CA VAL A 12 -18.86 29.68 -18.43
C VAL A 12 -18.26 28.95 -17.25
N ALA A 13 -19.00 28.07 -16.58
CA ALA A 13 -18.46 27.22 -15.49
C ALA A 13 -17.26 26.39 -15.97
N ALA A 14 -17.38 25.77 -17.14
CA ALA A 14 -16.29 24.98 -17.70
C ALA A 14 -15.04 25.83 -17.99
N ARG A 15 -15.23 27.08 -18.43
CA ARG A 15 -14.12 28.02 -18.63
C ARG A 15 -13.52 28.51 -17.32
N VAL A 16 -14.33 28.71 -16.29
CA VAL A 16 -13.84 29.03 -14.92
C VAL A 16 -13.00 27.87 -14.39
N CYS A 17 -13.44 26.62 -14.53
CA CYS A 17 -12.64 25.45 -14.14
C CYS A 17 -11.27 25.43 -14.85
N ARG A 18 -11.25 25.72 -16.16
CA ARG A 18 -9.99 25.84 -16.93
C ARG A 18 -9.12 27.02 -16.53
N LEU A 19 -9.71 28.11 -16.04
CA LEU A 19 -8.94 29.23 -15.49
C LEU A 19 -8.30 28.82 -14.16
N LEU A 20 -9.06 28.13 -13.31
CA LEU A 20 -8.58 27.62 -12.02
C LEU A 20 -7.47 26.58 -12.18
N SER A 21 -7.42 25.83 -13.29
CA SER A 21 -6.32 24.88 -13.52
C SER A 21 -4.94 25.55 -13.67
N LEU A 22 -4.89 26.87 -13.91
CA LEU A 22 -3.65 27.65 -13.99
C LEU A 22 -3.14 28.10 -12.61
N VAL A 23 -3.93 27.96 -11.55
CA VAL A 23 -3.55 28.39 -10.20
C VAL A 23 -2.25 27.74 -9.73
N PRO A 24 -2.00 26.43 -9.93
CA PRO A 24 -0.72 25.80 -9.59
C PRO A 24 0.49 26.38 -10.31
N GLU A 25 0.33 27.03 -11.47
CA GLU A 25 1.43 27.67 -12.21
C GLU A 25 1.85 29.01 -11.58
N LEU A 26 0.96 29.64 -10.81
CA LEU A 26 1.19 30.88 -10.08
C LEU A 26 1.78 30.64 -8.69
N ALA A 27 2.45 29.50 -8.47
CA ALA A 27 2.93 29.07 -7.17
C ALA A 27 3.80 30.13 -6.48
N LEU A 28 3.25 30.75 -5.44
CA LEU A 28 3.90 31.72 -4.57
C LEU A 28 3.85 31.18 -3.13
N ASP A 29 4.93 31.33 -2.37
CA ASP A 29 4.95 30.93 -0.95
C ASP A 29 4.37 32.05 -0.07
N THR A 30 3.10 32.37 -0.31
CA THR A 30 2.33 33.33 0.48
C THR A 30 1.09 32.66 1.05
N ASP A 31 0.66 33.09 2.24
CA ASP A 31 -0.54 32.54 2.88
C ASP A 31 -1.80 32.84 2.07
N ASP A 32 -1.85 34.00 1.40
CA ASP A 32 -2.92 34.37 0.47
C ASP A 32 -3.04 33.40 -0.71
N TYR A 33 -1.91 32.95 -1.27
CA TYR A 33 -1.90 31.97 -2.34
C TYR A 33 -2.41 30.61 -1.85
N LYS A 34 -1.99 30.16 -0.65
CA LYS A 34 -2.45 28.90 -0.07
C LYS A 34 -3.96 28.93 0.18
N ALA A 35 -4.47 30.02 0.75
CA ALA A 35 -5.91 30.21 0.98
C ALA A 35 -6.71 30.22 -0.34
N PHE A 36 -6.19 30.90 -1.37
CA PHE A 36 -6.80 30.94 -2.69
C PHE A 36 -6.77 29.57 -3.39
N SER A 37 -5.66 28.84 -3.29
CA SER A 37 -5.51 27.48 -3.83
C SER A 37 -6.50 26.52 -3.18
N ASP A 38 -6.62 26.57 -1.85
CA ASP A 38 -7.60 25.76 -1.10
C ASP A 38 -9.05 26.08 -1.53
N ALA A 39 -9.37 27.37 -1.72
CA ALA A 39 -10.68 27.79 -2.21
C ALA A 39 -10.95 27.31 -3.65
N ALA A 40 -9.94 27.35 -4.52
CA ALA A 40 -10.04 26.87 -5.89
C ALA A 40 -10.31 25.35 -5.93
N VAL A 41 -9.55 24.56 -5.17
CA VAL A 41 -9.75 23.09 -5.10
C VAL A 41 -11.14 22.76 -4.57
N ARG A 42 -11.60 23.46 -3.51
CA ARG A 42 -12.95 23.28 -2.98
C ARG A 42 -14.04 23.58 -4.02
N MET A 43 -13.90 24.68 -4.76
CA MET A 43 -14.84 25.05 -5.82
C MET A 43 -14.85 24.03 -6.95
N LEU A 44 -13.69 23.51 -7.35
CA LEU A 44 -13.58 22.48 -8.37
C LEU A 44 -14.30 21.19 -7.94
N TRP A 45 -14.13 20.75 -6.69
CA TRP A 45 -14.87 19.60 -6.16
C TRP A 45 -16.38 19.82 -6.13
N GLN A 46 -16.86 21.01 -5.79
CA GLN A 46 -18.29 21.34 -5.89
C GLN A 46 -18.80 21.24 -7.35
N HIS A 47 -17.99 21.64 -8.33
CA HIS A 47 -18.35 21.51 -9.75
C HIS A 47 -18.39 20.05 -10.24
N THR A 48 -17.76 19.10 -9.55
CA THR A 48 -17.88 17.66 -9.86
C THR A 48 -19.28 17.11 -9.55
N GLU A 49 -20.04 17.77 -8.68
CA GLU A 49 -21.43 17.40 -8.37
C GLU A 49 -22.47 18.12 -9.26
N SER A 50 -22.01 18.94 -10.21
CA SER A 50 -22.91 19.68 -11.09
C SER A 50 -23.69 18.76 -12.04
N SER A 51 -24.92 19.16 -12.38
CA SER A 51 -25.78 18.38 -13.29
C SER A 51 -25.28 18.32 -14.73
N SER A 52 -24.34 19.18 -15.14
CA SER A 52 -23.84 19.25 -16.51
C SER A 52 -22.56 18.42 -16.69
N PRO A 53 -22.52 17.46 -17.64
CA PRO A 53 -21.34 16.62 -17.87
C PRO A 53 -20.10 17.41 -18.32
N ILE A 54 -20.30 18.48 -19.10
CA ILE A 54 -19.22 19.35 -19.59
C ILE A 54 -18.51 20.06 -18.42
N VAL A 55 -19.27 20.46 -17.40
CA VAL A 55 -18.73 21.12 -16.21
C VAL A 55 -17.98 20.12 -15.33
N ARG A 56 -18.56 18.93 -15.11
CA ARG A 56 -17.89 17.85 -14.37
C ARG A 56 -16.58 17.43 -15.03
N GLN A 57 -16.58 17.27 -16.36
CA GLN A 57 -15.38 16.97 -17.12
C GLN A 57 -14.29 18.04 -16.93
N ALA A 58 -14.66 19.32 -17.10
CA ALA A 58 -13.72 20.43 -16.95
C ALA A 58 -13.18 20.54 -15.52
N ALA A 59 -14.01 20.24 -14.51
CA ALA A 59 -13.62 20.22 -13.11
C ALA A 59 -12.57 19.12 -12.83
N PHE A 60 -12.81 17.88 -13.27
CA PHE A 60 -11.83 16.80 -13.10
C PHE A 60 -10.52 17.07 -13.86
N GLN A 61 -10.59 17.62 -15.08
CA GLN A 61 -9.40 18.03 -15.82
C GLN A 61 -8.62 19.14 -15.11
N ALA A 62 -9.32 20.10 -14.49
CA ALA A 62 -8.67 21.14 -13.72
C ALA A 62 -7.99 20.59 -12.47
N LEU A 63 -8.68 19.71 -11.73
CA LEU A 63 -8.14 19.01 -10.55
C LEU A 63 -6.86 18.22 -10.87
N ALA A 64 -6.72 17.70 -12.09
CA ALA A 64 -5.50 16.99 -12.52
C ALA A 64 -4.22 17.85 -12.44
N SER A 65 -4.37 19.17 -12.58
CA SER A 65 -3.24 20.12 -12.52
C SER A 65 -2.76 20.33 -11.08
N PHE A 66 -3.65 20.21 -10.10
CA PHE A 66 -3.33 20.41 -8.68
C PHE A 66 -2.59 19.20 -8.08
N PRO A 67 -1.68 19.40 -7.11
CA PRO A 67 -1.03 18.30 -6.39
C PRO A 67 -2.04 17.54 -5.51
N ALA A 68 -1.79 16.24 -5.32
CA ALA A 68 -2.68 15.38 -4.53
C ALA A 68 -2.82 15.84 -3.07
N ASP A 69 -1.72 16.37 -2.52
CA ASP A 69 -1.60 16.86 -1.14
C ASP A 69 -2.57 18.01 -0.79
N GLN A 70 -3.11 18.70 -1.80
CA GLN A 70 -4.08 19.78 -1.60
C GLN A 70 -5.54 19.29 -1.56
N SER A 71 -5.80 18.03 -1.90
CA SER A 71 -7.13 17.44 -1.77
C SER A 71 -7.37 17.01 -0.34
N ARG A 72 -8.46 17.49 0.26
CA ARG A 72 -8.90 17.11 1.62
C ARG A 72 -10.19 16.32 1.57
N VAL A 73 -10.42 15.47 2.56
CA VAL A 73 -11.62 14.64 2.65
C VAL A 73 -12.87 15.52 2.75
N SER A 74 -12.80 16.66 3.43
CA SER A 74 -13.90 17.63 3.54
C SER A 74 -14.37 18.23 2.21
N TYR A 75 -13.51 18.25 1.18
CA TYR A 75 -13.85 18.85 -0.11
C TYR A 75 -14.57 17.86 -1.04
N LEU A 76 -14.36 16.57 -0.83
CA LEU A 76 -14.91 15.53 -1.69
C LEU A 76 -16.44 15.39 -1.50
N PRO A 77 -17.14 14.90 -2.54
CA PRO A 77 -18.56 14.59 -2.45
C PRO A 77 -18.93 13.70 -1.26
N ARG A 78 -20.04 14.02 -0.58
CA ARG A 78 -20.51 13.24 0.59
C ARG A 78 -20.72 11.76 0.27
N LEU A 79 -21.09 11.44 -0.98
CA LEU A 79 -21.26 10.06 -1.44
C LEU A 79 -19.98 9.22 -1.32
N ALA A 80 -18.80 9.84 -1.38
CA ALA A 80 -17.51 9.16 -1.25
C ALA A 80 -16.92 9.22 0.17
N THR A 81 -17.44 10.11 1.02
CA THR A 81 -16.84 10.45 2.32
C THR A 81 -17.75 10.19 3.51
N ALA A 82 -19.00 9.75 3.29
CA ALA A 82 -19.99 9.52 4.35
C ALA A 82 -19.48 8.61 5.48
N ASP A 83 -18.76 7.54 5.16
CA ASP A 83 -18.23 6.63 6.18
C ASP A 83 -17.08 7.27 6.99
N LEU A 84 -16.24 8.09 6.36
CA LEU A 84 -15.17 8.84 7.03
C LEU A 84 -15.74 9.94 7.94
N GLN A 85 -16.79 10.62 7.47
CA GLN A 85 -17.52 11.62 8.24
C GLN A 85 -18.14 10.99 9.48
N ARG A 86 -18.81 9.84 9.33
CA ARG A 86 -19.36 9.08 10.47
C ARG A 86 -18.28 8.67 11.47
N GLN A 87 -17.10 8.27 11.01
CA GLN A 87 -15.99 7.90 11.88
C GLN A 87 -15.46 9.09 12.69
N ALA A 88 -15.38 10.27 12.08
CA ALA A 88 -15.00 11.50 12.79
C ALA A 88 -16.06 11.91 13.83
N GLU A 89 -17.35 11.83 13.48
CA GLU A 89 -18.46 12.11 14.41
C GLU A 89 -18.43 11.18 15.63
N VAL A 90 -18.19 9.88 15.43
CA VAL A 90 -18.05 8.92 16.54
C VAL A 90 -16.83 9.23 17.41
N ALA A 91 -15.70 9.59 16.81
CA ALA A 91 -14.48 9.94 17.54
C ALA A 91 -14.68 11.20 18.40
N GLU A 92 -15.40 12.20 17.89
CA GLU A 92 -15.75 13.41 18.64
C GLU A 92 -16.76 13.09 19.76
N ASP A 93 -17.77 12.27 19.50
CA ASP A 93 -18.74 11.81 20.51
C ASP A 93 -18.05 11.04 21.65
N GLU A 94 -17.07 10.19 21.34
CA GLU A 94 -16.25 9.48 22.34
C GLU A 94 -15.37 10.45 23.13
N ARG A 95 -14.78 11.46 22.48
CA ARG A 95 -14.03 12.51 23.16
C ARG A 95 -14.92 13.27 24.14
N VAL A 96 -16.10 13.72 23.72
CA VAL A 96 -17.07 14.45 24.57
C VAL A 96 -17.55 13.58 25.74
N ARG A 97 -17.77 12.29 25.53
CA ARG A 97 -18.13 11.34 26.61
C ARG A 97 -16.99 11.14 27.61
N SER A 98 -15.74 11.15 27.15
CA SER A 98 -14.55 11.00 28.00
C SER A 98 -14.16 12.27 28.74
N SER A 99 -14.50 13.46 28.21
CA SER A 99 -14.14 14.76 28.82
C SER A 99 -15.12 15.22 29.91
N GLY A 100 -16.28 14.56 30.06
CA GLY A 100 -17.23 14.85 31.15
C GLY A 100 -17.81 16.27 31.15
N GLN A 101 -17.77 16.98 30.01
CA GLN A 101 -18.34 18.33 29.90
C GLN A 101 -19.85 18.26 29.70
N ASP A 102 -20.59 18.57 30.77
CA ASP A 102 -21.99 18.98 30.68
C ASP A 102 -22.11 20.21 29.75
N LYS A 103 -23.16 20.21 28.91
CA LYS A 103 -23.37 21.16 27.79
C LYS A 103 -23.55 22.65 28.16
N ASP A 104 -23.39 23.03 29.43
CA ASP A 104 -23.79 24.34 29.96
C ASP A 104 -22.64 25.30 30.35
N GLN A 105 -21.36 24.93 30.15
CA GLN A 105 -20.24 25.87 30.36
C GLN A 105 -19.38 26.01 29.11
N LYS A 106 -19.86 26.86 28.20
CA LYS A 106 -19.23 27.14 26.91
C LYS A 106 -18.74 28.60 26.84
N GLU A 107 -18.04 29.10 27.85
CA GLU A 107 -17.54 30.49 27.80
C GLU A 107 -16.11 30.73 28.31
N ASN A 108 -15.35 29.75 28.82
CA ASN A 108 -13.95 30.01 29.19
C ASN A 108 -13.08 28.74 29.22
N SER A 109 -12.61 28.30 28.06
CA SER A 109 -11.40 27.48 27.96
C SER A 109 -10.64 27.82 26.68
N THR A 110 -9.48 28.43 26.90
CA THR A 110 -8.53 28.89 25.88
C THR A 110 -7.81 27.68 25.26
N GLU A 111 -7.86 27.59 23.92
CA GLU A 111 -6.82 27.07 23.01
C GLU A 111 -6.52 25.56 22.87
N THR A 112 -7.20 24.61 23.55
CA THR A 112 -7.03 23.16 23.25
C THR A 112 -8.31 22.37 22.97
N ASP A 113 -9.44 23.05 22.76
CA ASP A 113 -10.73 22.42 22.43
C ASP A 113 -11.04 22.53 20.92
N ALA A 114 -10.09 22.13 20.07
CA ALA A 114 -10.36 21.99 18.64
C ALA A 114 -11.17 20.71 18.39
N GLU A 115 -12.38 20.85 17.84
CA GLU A 115 -13.25 19.76 17.35
C GLU A 115 -12.46 18.85 16.39
N ILE A 116 -12.55 17.52 16.57
CA ILE A 116 -11.89 16.55 15.70
C ILE A 116 -12.56 16.63 14.33
N THR A 117 -11.90 17.34 13.41
CA THR A 117 -12.37 17.45 12.03
C THR A 117 -11.96 16.22 11.24
N VAL A 118 -12.76 15.81 10.25
CA VAL A 118 -12.46 14.67 9.35
C VAL A 118 -11.07 14.78 8.73
N ASP A 119 -10.65 15.99 8.36
CA ASP A 119 -9.33 16.25 7.77
C ASP A 119 -8.17 16.09 8.77
N GLN A 120 -8.43 16.18 10.09
CA GLN A 120 -7.42 15.89 11.11
C GLN A 120 -7.25 14.38 11.31
N LEU A 121 -8.34 13.62 11.24
CA LEU A 121 -8.33 12.16 11.35
C LEU A 121 -7.77 11.51 10.07
N TYR A 122 -8.02 12.13 8.91
CA TYR A 122 -7.54 11.70 7.59
C TYR A 122 -6.80 12.85 6.89
N PRO A 123 -5.50 13.03 7.16
CA PRO A 123 -4.67 14.07 6.53
C PRO A 123 -4.58 13.92 5.01
N GLU A 124 -4.66 12.68 4.53
CA GLU A 124 -4.66 12.33 3.11
C GLU A 124 -5.98 11.65 2.74
N VAL A 125 -6.47 11.90 1.52
CA VAL A 125 -7.71 11.28 1.03
C VAL A 125 -7.45 9.80 0.75
N PRO A 126 -8.18 8.87 1.41
CA PRO A 126 -8.03 7.45 1.14
C PRO A 126 -8.39 7.11 -0.32
N ALA A 127 -7.58 6.26 -0.96
CA ALA A 127 -7.74 5.91 -2.38
C ALA A 127 -9.13 5.33 -2.73
N TYR A 128 -9.76 4.64 -1.79
CA TYR A 128 -11.09 4.05 -2.01
C TYR A 128 -12.17 5.13 -2.22
N CYS A 129 -12.01 6.36 -1.71
CA CYS A 129 -12.94 7.46 -1.97
C CYS A 129 -13.06 7.74 -3.47
N TYR A 130 -11.95 7.74 -4.20
CA TYR A 130 -11.94 7.90 -5.66
C TYR A 130 -12.60 6.70 -6.37
N MET A 131 -12.43 5.48 -5.84
CA MET A 131 -13.11 4.30 -6.39
C MET A 131 -14.62 4.36 -6.18
N THR A 132 -15.08 4.92 -5.06
CA THR A 132 -16.50 5.15 -4.78
C THR A 132 -17.08 6.21 -5.73
N LEU A 133 -16.34 7.28 -6.03
CA LEU A 133 -16.75 8.25 -7.05
C LEU A 133 -16.91 7.65 -8.44
N LEU A 134 -16.06 6.68 -8.80
CA LEU A 134 -16.14 5.95 -10.06
C LEU A 134 -17.34 5.00 -10.12
N LYS A 135 -17.68 4.34 -9.00
CA LYS A 135 -18.78 3.38 -8.91
C LYS A 135 -20.16 4.06 -8.88
N ASN A 136 -20.23 5.29 -8.41
CA ASN A 136 -21.47 6.04 -8.28
C ASN A 136 -21.78 6.86 -9.55
N ASP A 137 -23.03 7.33 -9.68
CA ASP A 137 -23.55 8.09 -10.83
C ASP A 137 -22.80 9.40 -11.15
N THR A 138 -21.89 9.83 -10.26
CA THR A 138 -20.97 10.96 -10.48
C THR A 138 -20.12 10.80 -11.75
N CYS A 139 -19.79 9.56 -12.16
CA CYS A 139 -18.99 9.27 -13.36
C CYS A 139 -19.75 8.50 -14.45
N GLY A 140 -21.09 8.53 -14.45
CA GLY A 140 -21.92 7.73 -15.37
C GLY A 140 -21.85 8.13 -16.85
N ASP A 141 -21.47 9.38 -17.16
CA ASP A 141 -21.40 9.89 -18.54
C ASP A 141 -20.00 9.75 -19.15
N GLU A 142 -19.91 9.43 -20.44
CA GLU A 142 -18.64 9.21 -21.15
C GLU A 142 -17.71 10.45 -21.12
N GLU A 143 -18.27 11.66 -21.21
CA GLU A 143 -17.50 12.90 -21.15
C GLU A 143 -16.87 13.13 -19.76
N THR A 144 -17.65 12.87 -18.71
CA THR A 144 -17.20 12.97 -17.31
C THR A 144 -16.12 11.94 -17.02
N LEU A 145 -16.28 10.71 -17.52
CA LEU A 145 -15.31 9.63 -17.37
C LEU A 145 -13.95 9.98 -17.99
N LYS A 146 -13.93 10.64 -19.16
CA LYS A 146 -12.67 11.13 -19.78
C LYS A 146 -11.96 12.16 -18.89
N GLY A 147 -12.71 13.05 -18.24
CA GLY A 147 -12.15 14.01 -17.29
C GLY A 147 -11.60 13.31 -16.04
N PHE A 148 -12.35 12.37 -15.49
CA PHE A 148 -11.96 11.59 -14.32
C PHE A 148 -10.73 10.70 -14.59
N GLN A 149 -10.65 10.10 -15.77
CA GLN A 149 -9.47 9.35 -16.23
C GLN A 149 -8.23 10.23 -16.26
N ALA A 150 -8.32 11.46 -16.80
CA ALA A 150 -7.20 12.40 -16.84
C ALA A 150 -6.74 12.77 -15.42
N PHE A 151 -7.68 12.97 -14.49
CA PHE A 151 -7.39 13.21 -13.08
C PHE A 151 -6.65 12.04 -12.42
N LEU A 152 -7.19 10.82 -12.50
CA LEU A 152 -6.54 9.63 -11.94
C LEU A 152 -5.16 9.39 -12.56
N GLN A 153 -5.04 9.56 -13.88
CA GLN A 153 -3.77 9.43 -14.59
C GLN A 153 -2.75 10.44 -14.07
N ALA A 154 -3.13 11.69 -13.83
CA ALA A 154 -2.24 12.70 -13.27
C ALA A 154 -1.80 12.36 -11.83
N MET A 155 -2.71 11.87 -10.99
CA MET A 155 -2.35 11.41 -9.64
C MET A 155 -1.36 10.26 -9.67
N VAL A 156 -1.65 9.21 -10.44
CA VAL A 156 -0.75 8.05 -10.59
C VAL A 156 0.59 8.46 -11.20
N ASN A 157 0.61 9.36 -12.18
CA ASN A 157 1.88 9.85 -12.73
C ASN A 157 2.73 10.59 -11.70
N LYS A 158 2.10 11.40 -10.82
CA LYS A 158 2.80 12.09 -9.72
C LYS A 158 3.32 11.10 -8.70
N GLU A 159 2.52 10.11 -8.31
CA GLU A 159 2.97 9.01 -7.44
C GLU A 159 4.12 8.24 -8.07
N VAL A 160 4.03 7.86 -9.35
CA VAL A 160 5.08 7.13 -10.08
C VAL A 160 6.35 7.97 -10.26
N ALA A 161 6.24 9.29 -10.38
CA ALA A 161 7.39 10.18 -10.37
C ALA A 161 8.07 10.20 -9.00
N ASN A 162 7.28 10.21 -7.92
CA ASN A 162 7.73 10.22 -6.54
C ASN A 162 8.05 8.82 -5.98
N LEU A 163 7.72 7.75 -6.72
CA LEU A 163 8.08 6.39 -6.34
C LEU A 163 9.59 6.36 -6.18
N PRO A 164 10.10 5.88 -5.04
CA PRO A 164 11.53 5.75 -4.86
C PRO A 164 12.01 4.67 -5.84
N ARG A 165 12.49 5.11 -7.00
CA ARG A 165 13.04 4.26 -8.08
C ARG A 165 14.24 3.44 -7.58
N GLY A 166 14.77 3.79 -6.41
CA GLY A 166 15.78 3.07 -5.66
C GLY A 166 15.30 2.00 -4.68
N VAL A 167 13.99 1.79 -4.45
CA VAL A 167 13.52 0.75 -3.50
C VAL A 167 13.37 -0.63 -4.13
N TYR A 168 13.01 -0.71 -5.41
CA TYR A 168 13.15 -1.95 -6.19
C TYR A 168 14.62 -2.32 -6.43
N PHE A 169 15.47 -1.29 -6.53
CA PHE A 169 16.91 -1.48 -6.50
C PHE A 169 17.45 -1.73 -5.10
N SER A 170 16.84 -1.29 -3.98
CA SER A 170 17.36 -1.62 -2.64
C SER A 170 16.89 -2.99 -2.14
N GLY A 171 15.81 -3.55 -2.67
CA GLY A 171 15.50 -4.97 -2.55
C GLY A 171 16.57 -5.84 -3.23
N SER A 172 16.97 -5.48 -4.45
CA SER A 172 17.99 -6.21 -5.23
C SER A 172 19.44 -5.84 -4.86
N ARG A 173 19.66 -4.63 -4.31
CA ARG A 173 20.97 -4.12 -3.85
C ARG A 173 21.14 -4.33 -2.35
N LYS A 174 20.16 -4.77 -1.56
CA LYS A 174 20.47 -5.47 -0.30
C LYS A 174 21.30 -6.73 -0.54
N GLN A 175 21.23 -7.31 -1.73
CA GLN A 175 22.12 -8.38 -2.18
C GLN A 175 23.51 -7.86 -2.64
N ASN A 176 23.65 -6.58 -3.02
CA ASN A 176 24.87 -6.03 -3.65
C ASN A 176 25.50 -4.77 -2.98
N VAL A 177 24.91 -4.17 -1.93
CA VAL A 177 25.52 -3.12 -1.06
C VAL A 177 26.31 -3.76 0.08
N SER A 178 26.27 -5.10 0.22
CA SER A 178 27.09 -5.86 1.18
C SER A 178 28.61 -5.63 1.02
N ALA A 179 29.05 -4.94 -0.04
CA ALA A 179 30.45 -4.58 -0.26
C ALA A 179 30.91 -3.27 0.45
N ASN A 180 30.05 -2.28 0.72
CA ASN A 180 30.51 -0.92 1.04
C ASN A 180 29.98 -0.30 2.34
N ASN A 181 29.30 -1.05 3.21
CA ASN A 181 28.91 -0.55 4.54
C ASN A 181 29.51 -1.45 5.64
N PRO A 182 30.51 -0.99 6.41
CA PRO A 182 31.25 -1.83 7.36
C PRO A 182 30.43 -2.27 8.59
N GLY A 183 29.17 -1.84 8.72
CA GLY A 183 28.25 -2.25 9.78
C GLY A 183 27.16 -3.28 9.38
N SER A 184 26.78 -3.40 8.11
CA SER A 184 25.74 -4.39 7.69
C SER A 184 26.33 -5.75 7.29
N SER A 185 27.60 -5.78 6.86
CA SER A 185 28.20 -7.02 6.33
C SER A 185 28.27 -8.15 7.36
N SER A 186 28.32 -7.84 8.66
CA SER A 186 28.38 -8.87 9.70
C SER A 186 27.02 -9.51 9.96
N VAL A 187 25.94 -8.73 9.96
CA VAL A 187 24.57 -9.22 10.21
C VAL A 187 24.04 -10.00 9.01
N ASP A 188 24.35 -9.55 7.79
CA ASP A 188 23.96 -10.23 6.55
C ASP A 188 24.64 -11.61 6.40
N ARG A 189 25.79 -11.82 7.06
CA ARG A 189 26.49 -13.11 7.08
C ARG A 189 25.97 -14.08 8.12
N ILE A 190 25.19 -13.62 9.12
CA ILE A 190 24.70 -14.48 10.21
C ILE A 190 23.90 -15.68 9.69
N PRO A 191 22.93 -15.52 8.75
CA PRO A 191 22.16 -16.67 8.26
C PRO A 191 23.05 -17.70 7.53
N ALA A 192 23.97 -17.24 6.69
CA ALA A 192 24.90 -18.11 5.97
C ALA A 192 25.88 -18.82 6.92
N LEU A 193 26.37 -18.12 7.96
CA LEU A 193 27.21 -18.69 9.00
C LEU A 193 26.46 -19.74 9.81
N LEU A 194 25.24 -19.43 10.27
CA LEU A 194 24.38 -20.37 11.00
C LEU A 194 24.10 -21.61 10.16
N GLN A 195 23.83 -21.46 8.86
CA GLN A 195 23.63 -22.57 7.95
C GLN A 195 24.90 -23.43 7.82
N GLN A 196 26.07 -22.80 7.65
CA GLN A 196 27.34 -23.53 7.58
C GLN A 196 27.66 -24.28 8.89
N LEU A 197 27.41 -23.66 10.03
CA LEU A 197 27.58 -24.28 11.35
C LEU A 197 26.61 -25.46 11.52
N TYR A 198 25.37 -25.26 11.11
CA TYR A 198 24.33 -26.28 11.13
C TYR A 198 24.69 -27.50 10.29
N ASP A 199 25.12 -27.30 9.04
CA ASP A 199 25.51 -28.37 8.13
C ASP A 199 26.72 -29.18 8.65
N ARG A 200 27.64 -28.53 9.38
CA ARG A 200 28.82 -29.17 9.97
C ARG A 200 28.57 -29.77 11.35
N CYS A 201 27.51 -29.35 12.04
CA CYS A 201 27.26 -29.77 13.40
C CYS A 201 26.66 -31.19 13.44
N LYS A 202 27.39 -32.12 14.08
CA LYS A 202 26.95 -33.50 14.33
C LYS A 202 26.42 -33.73 15.74
N GLN A 203 26.56 -32.76 16.65
CA GLN A 203 26.10 -32.89 18.03
C GLN A 203 24.59 -32.57 18.12
N PRO A 204 23.74 -33.48 18.60
CA PRO A 204 22.28 -33.33 18.52
C PRO A 204 21.74 -32.11 19.30
N GLY A 205 22.27 -31.83 20.49
CA GLY A 205 21.84 -30.67 21.29
C GLY A 205 22.20 -29.33 20.63
N LEU A 206 23.44 -29.18 20.16
CA LEU A 206 23.88 -27.96 19.49
C LEU A 206 23.20 -27.78 18.12
N ARG A 207 22.97 -28.89 17.41
CA ARG A 207 22.28 -28.91 16.12
C ARG A 207 20.83 -28.43 16.25
N SER A 208 20.12 -28.87 17.29
CA SER A 208 18.77 -28.38 17.61
C SER A 208 18.73 -26.87 17.89
N ALA A 209 19.68 -26.35 18.67
CA ALA A 209 19.78 -24.90 18.91
C ALA A 209 20.08 -24.09 17.63
N LEU A 210 20.95 -24.62 16.76
CA LEU A 210 21.23 -24.01 15.45
C LEU A 210 20.00 -24.08 14.52
N ALA A 211 19.22 -25.16 14.57
CA ALA A 211 17.95 -25.27 13.84
C ALA A 211 16.97 -24.18 14.26
N VAL A 212 16.83 -23.91 15.57
CA VAL A 212 16.00 -22.80 16.07
C VAL A 212 16.50 -21.47 15.51
N GLY A 213 17.83 -21.22 15.51
CA GLY A 213 18.41 -20.03 14.91
C GLY A 213 18.09 -19.88 13.41
N LEU A 214 18.14 -20.98 12.67
CA LEU A 214 17.76 -21.01 11.26
C LEU A 214 16.28 -20.75 11.05
N LEU A 215 15.39 -21.24 11.92
CA LEU A 215 13.95 -20.94 11.82
C LEU A 215 13.67 -19.42 11.79
N PHE A 216 14.45 -18.61 12.51
CA PHE A 216 14.30 -17.15 12.52
C PHE A 216 14.84 -16.46 11.27
N CYS A 217 15.92 -16.99 10.67
CA CYS A 217 16.71 -16.25 9.70
C CYS A 217 16.94 -16.96 8.36
N TYR A 218 16.43 -18.17 8.17
CA TYR A 218 16.62 -18.94 6.95
C TYR A 218 16.02 -18.21 5.75
N ASN A 219 16.90 -17.85 4.83
CA ASN A 219 16.56 -17.18 3.58
C ASN A 219 17.68 -17.45 2.55
N PRO A 220 17.65 -18.59 1.85
CA PRO A 220 18.67 -18.93 0.87
C PRO A 220 18.63 -17.91 -0.29
N PRO A 221 19.78 -17.52 -0.86
CA PRO A 221 19.82 -16.53 -1.93
C PRO A 221 19.09 -17.02 -3.19
N VAL A 222 18.45 -16.08 -3.90
CA VAL A 222 17.86 -16.29 -5.22
C VAL A 222 18.72 -15.56 -6.25
N ASP A 223 19.29 -16.28 -7.20
CA ASP A 223 19.99 -15.67 -8.34
C ASP A 223 18.97 -15.36 -9.44
N THR A 224 18.73 -14.08 -9.70
CA THR A 224 17.79 -13.59 -10.73
C THR A 224 18.42 -13.46 -12.12
N GLY A 225 19.51 -14.21 -12.38
CA GLY A 225 20.22 -14.20 -13.66
C GLY A 225 19.39 -14.76 -14.84
N ARG A 226 20.04 -14.92 -15.99
CA ARG A 226 19.42 -15.45 -17.24
C ARG A 226 18.71 -16.79 -17.04
N ASP A 227 19.14 -17.57 -16.05
CA ASP A 227 18.57 -18.86 -15.66
C ASP A 227 17.68 -18.80 -14.41
N GLY A 228 17.18 -17.62 -14.01
CA GLY A 228 16.44 -17.38 -12.77
C GLY A 228 15.31 -18.37 -12.49
N ARG A 229 14.70 -18.96 -13.53
CA ARG A 229 13.66 -19.98 -13.40
C ARG A 229 14.18 -21.33 -12.87
N GLN A 230 15.37 -21.77 -13.27
CA GLN A 230 15.99 -22.99 -12.71
C GLN A 230 16.37 -22.77 -11.24
N PHE A 231 16.74 -21.54 -10.88
CA PHE A 231 17.02 -21.16 -9.51
C PHE A 231 15.77 -21.19 -8.63
N LEU A 232 14.58 -20.80 -9.11
CA LEU A 232 13.33 -20.93 -8.36
C LEU A 232 13.03 -22.40 -7.99
N GLY A 233 13.24 -23.34 -8.92
CA GLY A 233 13.09 -24.76 -8.63
C GLY A 233 14.11 -25.29 -7.62
N ARG A 234 15.34 -24.78 -7.62
CA ARG A 234 16.35 -25.08 -6.59
C ARG A 234 15.99 -24.47 -5.23
N HIS A 235 15.55 -23.22 -5.23
CA HIS A 235 15.17 -22.44 -4.06
C HIS A 235 14.01 -23.10 -3.30
N SER A 236 12.97 -23.51 -4.02
CA SER A 236 11.86 -24.31 -3.49
C SER A 236 12.35 -25.58 -2.79
N ARG A 237 13.23 -26.36 -3.44
CA ARG A 237 13.80 -27.59 -2.87
C ARG A 237 14.64 -27.34 -1.62
N MET A 238 15.41 -26.24 -1.59
CA MET A 238 16.19 -25.85 -0.42
C MET A 238 15.29 -25.52 0.78
N PHE A 239 14.22 -24.75 0.54
CA PHE A 239 13.22 -24.45 1.55
C PHE A 239 12.50 -25.70 2.07
N MET A 240 12.09 -26.61 1.19
CA MET A 240 11.46 -27.87 1.59
C MET A 240 12.41 -28.76 2.39
N HIS A 241 13.66 -28.90 1.95
CA HIS A 241 14.65 -29.67 2.69
C HIS A 241 14.89 -29.09 4.09
N MET A 242 15.06 -27.77 4.18
CA MET A 242 15.23 -27.10 5.47
C MET A 242 13.98 -27.25 6.34
N PHE A 243 12.77 -27.12 5.78
CA PHE A 243 11.52 -27.32 6.50
C PHE A 243 11.45 -28.70 7.15
N THR A 244 11.73 -29.77 6.39
CA THR A 244 11.76 -31.14 6.92
C THR A 244 12.75 -31.28 8.07
N ASN A 245 13.94 -30.69 7.94
CA ASN A 245 14.95 -30.74 8.98
C ASN A 245 14.53 -29.95 10.24
N LEU A 246 13.98 -28.74 10.06
CA LEU A 246 13.50 -27.92 11.17
C LEU A 246 12.35 -28.59 11.93
N LEU A 247 11.45 -29.29 11.22
CA LEU A 247 10.36 -30.04 11.84
C LEU A 247 10.87 -31.16 12.76
N GLN A 248 11.98 -31.80 12.40
CA GLN A 248 12.57 -32.90 13.16
C GLN A 248 13.48 -32.42 14.30
N GLU A 249 14.15 -31.29 14.12
CA GLU A 249 15.24 -30.85 14.99
C GLU A 249 14.86 -29.72 15.94
N VAL A 250 13.81 -28.94 15.66
CA VAL A 250 13.28 -27.93 16.58
C VAL A 250 12.45 -28.64 17.65
N GLN A 251 13.08 -28.96 18.78
CA GLN A 251 12.43 -29.64 19.89
C GLN A 251 11.78 -28.63 20.84
N VAL A 252 10.57 -28.96 21.30
CA VAL A 252 9.88 -28.23 22.35
C VAL A 252 10.21 -28.93 23.68
N GLN A 253 11.23 -28.44 24.38
CA GLN A 253 11.57 -28.94 25.72
C GLN A 253 10.97 -28.02 26.78
N SER A 254 10.44 -28.60 27.85
CA SER A 254 9.81 -27.86 28.96
C SER A 254 10.83 -27.04 29.77
N SER A 255 12.10 -27.41 29.75
CA SER A 255 13.21 -26.64 30.35
C SER A 255 13.45 -25.30 29.65
N ASP A 256 13.13 -25.20 28.36
CA ASP A 256 13.40 -24.03 27.52
C ASP A 256 12.12 -23.23 27.21
N TRP A 257 11.27 -23.05 28.22
CA TRP A 257 9.98 -22.37 28.10
C TRP A 257 10.09 -20.98 27.45
N HIS A 258 11.19 -20.27 27.71
CA HIS A 258 11.46 -18.96 27.13
C HIS A 258 11.63 -19.05 25.60
N LEU A 259 12.35 -20.05 25.08
CA LEU A 259 12.47 -20.28 23.62
C LEU A 259 11.13 -20.72 23.03
N CYS A 260 10.41 -21.60 23.74
CA CYS A 260 9.09 -22.09 23.33
C CYS A 260 8.08 -20.95 23.12
N SER A 261 8.19 -19.86 23.89
CA SER A 261 7.33 -18.67 23.72
C SER A 261 7.52 -17.95 22.38
N TYR A 262 8.72 -18.03 21.77
CA TYR A 262 9.04 -17.37 20.50
C TYR A 262 8.85 -18.27 19.27
N LEU A 263 8.76 -19.59 19.45
CA LEU A 263 8.60 -20.54 18.34
C LEU A 263 7.38 -20.28 17.46
N PRO A 264 6.17 -19.96 17.99
CA PRO A 264 5.02 -19.64 17.14
C PRO A 264 5.28 -18.46 16.21
N ASN A 265 5.98 -17.42 16.70
CA ASN A 265 6.35 -16.27 15.89
C ASN A 265 7.37 -16.64 14.80
N ALA A 266 8.36 -17.47 15.15
CA ALA A 266 9.38 -17.94 14.23
C ALA A 266 8.75 -18.76 13.08
N TRP A 267 7.89 -19.73 13.41
CA TRP A 267 7.12 -20.50 12.44
C TRP A 267 6.19 -19.62 11.60
N GLY A 268 5.50 -18.66 12.22
CA GLY A 268 4.65 -17.69 11.53
C GLY A 268 5.39 -16.82 10.52
N LYS A 269 6.70 -16.59 10.70
CA LYS A 269 7.56 -15.88 9.74
C LYS A 269 8.17 -16.80 8.68
N PHE A 270 8.47 -18.04 9.03
CA PHE A 270 9.06 -19.02 8.12
C PHE A 270 8.04 -19.57 7.11
N MET A 271 6.84 -19.94 7.57
CA MET A 271 5.82 -20.59 6.74
C MET A 271 5.38 -19.78 5.52
N PRO A 272 5.16 -18.45 5.59
CA PRO A 272 4.82 -17.66 4.40
C PRO A 272 5.94 -17.66 3.36
N ARG A 273 7.21 -17.66 3.78
CA ARG A 273 8.37 -17.71 2.89
C ARG A 273 8.49 -19.07 2.20
N LEU A 274 8.34 -20.14 2.98
CA LEU A 274 8.27 -21.51 2.48
C LEU A 274 7.15 -21.64 1.44
N PHE A 275 5.94 -21.21 1.78
CA PHE A 275 4.78 -21.29 0.90
C PHE A 275 5.00 -20.56 -0.42
N THR A 276 5.51 -19.33 -0.35
CA THR A 276 5.83 -18.52 -1.55
C THR A 276 6.90 -19.21 -2.40
N ALA A 277 7.97 -19.72 -1.79
CA ALA A 277 9.04 -20.42 -2.49
C ALA A 277 8.55 -21.71 -3.17
N ILE A 278 7.63 -22.47 -2.55
CA ILE A 278 7.02 -23.66 -3.15
C ILE A 278 6.14 -23.28 -4.34
N LEU A 279 5.28 -22.27 -4.19
CA LEU A 279 4.42 -21.78 -5.26
C LEU A 279 5.23 -21.32 -6.48
N GLU A 280 6.25 -20.50 -6.26
CA GLU A 280 7.13 -20.02 -7.32
C GLU A 280 7.91 -21.18 -7.96
N GLY A 281 8.35 -22.15 -7.16
CA GLY A 281 8.98 -23.37 -7.64
C GLY A 281 8.06 -24.20 -8.54
N ARG A 282 6.79 -24.39 -8.15
CA ARG A 282 5.80 -25.14 -8.94
C ARG A 282 5.50 -24.44 -10.25
N ARG A 283 5.28 -23.12 -10.23
CA ARG A 283 5.09 -22.32 -11.44
C ARG A 283 6.29 -22.42 -12.39
N ALA A 284 7.51 -22.32 -11.85
CA ALA A 284 8.73 -22.49 -12.65
C ALA A 284 8.87 -23.91 -13.24
N GLN A 285 8.40 -24.94 -12.55
CA GLN A 285 8.38 -26.31 -13.07
C GLN A 285 7.37 -26.48 -14.22
N LEU A 286 6.16 -25.95 -14.08
CA LEU A 286 5.14 -25.98 -15.14
C LEU A 286 5.61 -25.25 -16.39
N ASP A 287 6.17 -24.05 -16.22
CA ASP A 287 6.81 -23.29 -17.31
C ASP A 287 7.90 -24.10 -18.02
N ALA A 288 8.69 -24.88 -17.27
CA ALA A 288 9.73 -25.71 -17.84
C ALA A 288 9.15 -26.89 -18.64
N GLN A 289 8.04 -27.47 -18.20
CA GLN A 289 7.36 -28.55 -18.91
C GLN A 289 6.68 -28.08 -20.20
N VAL A 290 6.12 -26.86 -20.20
CA VAL A 290 5.61 -26.21 -21.42
C VAL A 290 6.72 -26.02 -22.44
N LYS A 291 7.89 -25.51 -22.01
CA LYS A 291 9.06 -25.33 -22.90
C LYS A 291 9.60 -26.64 -23.46
N GLN A 292 9.46 -27.74 -22.73
CA GLN A 292 9.85 -29.08 -23.17
C GLN A 292 8.81 -29.72 -24.09
N GLY A 293 7.65 -29.10 -24.29
CA GLY A 293 6.55 -29.63 -25.10
C GLY A 293 5.75 -30.73 -24.40
N ASN A 294 5.91 -30.90 -23.08
CA ASN A 294 5.23 -31.94 -22.31
C ASN A 294 3.82 -31.54 -21.86
N LEU A 295 3.50 -30.24 -21.91
CA LEU A 295 2.24 -29.67 -21.44
C LEU A 295 1.78 -28.54 -22.36
N SER A 296 0.47 -28.44 -22.58
CA SER A 296 -0.15 -27.32 -23.28
C SER A 296 -0.11 -26.04 -22.42
N GLU A 297 -0.05 -24.86 -23.05
CA GLU A 297 -0.10 -23.58 -22.33
C GLU A 297 -1.41 -23.41 -21.54
N ALA A 298 -2.52 -23.93 -22.05
CA ALA A 298 -3.82 -23.86 -21.37
C ALA A 298 -3.86 -24.74 -20.11
N GLU A 299 -3.32 -25.96 -20.20
CA GLU A 299 -3.23 -26.90 -19.06
C GLU A 299 -2.27 -26.36 -17.99
N ALA A 300 -1.14 -25.77 -18.40
CA ALA A 300 -0.19 -25.16 -17.48
C ALA A 300 -0.79 -23.93 -16.75
N ALA A 301 -1.66 -23.16 -17.40
CA ALA A 301 -2.35 -22.03 -16.78
C ALA A 301 -3.36 -22.50 -15.72
N GLU A 302 -4.11 -23.57 -16.01
CA GLU A 302 -5.05 -24.20 -15.07
C GLU A 302 -4.28 -24.79 -13.87
N GLU A 303 -3.23 -25.58 -14.10
CA GLU A 303 -2.41 -26.13 -13.03
C GLU A 303 -1.69 -25.05 -12.21
N SER A 304 -1.26 -23.94 -12.84
CA SER A 304 -0.65 -22.81 -12.13
C SER A 304 -1.65 -22.09 -11.21
N SER A 305 -2.93 -22.05 -11.60
CA SER A 305 -4.02 -21.50 -10.77
C SER A 305 -4.31 -22.37 -9.54
N LEU A 306 -4.06 -23.68 -9.66
CA LEU A 306 -4.22 -24.68 -8.60
C LEU A 306 -2.90 -24.98 -7.86
N ALA A 307 -1.81 -24.26 -8.16
CA ALA A 307 -0.49 -24.55 -7.61
C ALA A 307 -0.42 -24.46 -6.07
N TRP A 308 -1.38 -23.82 -5.42
CA TRP A 308 -1.47 -23.70 -3.95
C TRP A 308 -2.06 -24.93 -3.26
N ILE A 309 -2.65 -25.86 -4.02
CA ILE A 309 -3.27 -27.09 -3.52
C ILE A 309 -2.24 -28.24 -3.43
N TRP A 310 -1.09 -28.07 -4.09
CA TRP A 310 -0.03 -29.08 -4.25
C TRP A 310 1.09 -28.89 -3.21
#